data_AF-A0A940LT96-F1
#
_entry.id   AF-A0A940LT96-F1
#
_cell.length_a   1.000
_cell.length_b   1.000
_cell.length_c   1.000
_cell.angle_alpha   90.00
_cell.angle_beta   90.00
_cell.angle_gamma   90.00
#
_symmetry.space_group_name_H-M   'P 1'
#
loop_
_entity.id
_entity.type
_entity.pdbx_description
1 polymer ?
#
loop_
_entity_poly.entity_id
_entity_poly.type
_entity_poly.pdbx_seq_one_letter_code
_entity_poly.pdbx_strand_id
1 'polypeptide(L)'
;GVRGGADVGSVATRDGDTVSVLVWHYHDDDLAGPDARVSLDVAHLPKAFAHGARLVHYRIDRDHSNSYAAWLAMGSPIAPSDAQRKTLIEASRLTALAPEGAAVAVTRGGAQLDFTLPRQGVSLLVLTPN
;
A
#
# COMPACT_ATOMS: atom_id res chain seq x y z
N GLY A 1 13.00 17.28 5.78
CA GLY A 1 12.91 16.30 6.85
C GLY A 1 11.70 16.61 7.70
N VAL A 2 10.85 15.62 7.94
CA VAL A 2 9.69 15.73 8.82
C VAL A 2 10.19 15.46 10.24
N ARG A 3 10.44 16.55 10.98
CA ARG A 3 10.92 16.51 12.38
C ARG A 3 9.79 16.67 13.42
N GLY A 4 8.54 16.75 12.95
CA GLY A 4 7.31 16.91 13.75
C GLY A 4 6.49 15.63 13.80
N GLY A 5 5.15 15.71 13.75
CA GLY A 5 4.30 14.52 13.59
C GLY A 5 4.59 13.79 12.27
N ALA A 6 4.39 12.46 12.24
CA ALA A 6 4.55 11.68 11.03
C ALA A 6 3.63 12.20 9.92
N ASP A 7 4.16 12.30 8.70
CA ASP A 7 3.47 12.86 7.54
C ASP A 7 2.77 11.77 6.76
N VAL A 8 1.53 12.02 6.35
CA VAL A 8 0.79 11.17 5.43
C VAL A 8 0.63 11.94 4.13
N GLY A 9 1.36 11.50 3.10
CA GLY A 9 1.35 12.13 1.79
C GLY A 9 0.82 11.19 0.71
N SER A 10 0.50 11.77 -0.44
CA SER A 10 0.06 11.00 -1.60
C SER A 10 0.49 11.62 -2.93
N VAL A 11 0.62 10.79 -3.96
CA VAL A 11 0.71 11.19 -5.37
C VAL A 11 -0.20 10.32 -6.20
N ALA A 12 -0.87 10.92 -7.18
CA ALA A 12 -1.81 10.22 -8.05
C ALA A 12 -1.42 10.38 -9.52
N THR A 13 -1.62 9.32 -10.30
CA THR A 13 -1.49 9.32 -11.76
C THR A 13 -2.69 8.65 -12.40
N ARG A 14 -2.88 8.93 -13.70
CA ARG A 14 -3.89 8.28 -14.53
C ARG A 14 -3.27 7.86 -15.85
N ASP A 15 -3.55 6.62 -16.26
CA ASP A 15 -3.25 6.10 -17.58
C ASP A 15 -4.53 5.44 -18.15
N GLY A 16 -5.12 6.06 -19.17
CA GLY A 16 -6.45 5.67 -19.65
C GLY A 16 -7.47 5.66 -18.50
N ASP A 17 -8.17 4.54 -18.33
CA ASP A 17 -9.12 4.33 -17.24
C ASP A 17 -8.49 3.65 -16.01
N THR A 18 -7.16 3.65 -15.89
CA THR A 18 -6.47 3.23 -14.68
C THR A 18 -6.07 4.44 -13.85
N VAL A 19 -6.47 4.46 -12.57
CA VAL A 19 -6.06 5.47 -11.61
C VAL A 19 -5.17 4.82 -10.57
N SER A 20 -3.97 5.36 -10.38
CA SER A 20 -3.00 4.87 -9.41
C SER A 20 -2.73 5.95 -8.36
N VAL A 21 -2.83 5.59 -7.08
CA VAL A 21 -2.55 6.50 -5.96
C VAL A 21 -1.51 5.85 -5.06
N LEU A 22 -0.33 6.45 -4.97
CA LEU A 22 0.69 6.08 -3.99
C LEU A 22 0.47 6.93 -2.73
N VAL A 23 0.35 6.28 -1.58
CA VAL A 23 0.17 6.91 -0.27
C VAL A 23 1.29 6.43 0.66
N TRP A 24 1.94 7.34 1.38
CA TRP A 24 3.01 6.99 2.33
C TRP A 24 2.72 7.57 3.70
N HIS A 25 3.23 6.90 4.74
CA HIS A 25 3.22 7.40 6.12
C HIS A 25 4.66 7.46 6.64
N TYR A 26 5.28 8.63 6.54
CA TYR A 26 6.73 8.80 6.71
C TYR A 26 7.07 9.64 7.94
N HIS A 27 8.22 9.33 8.55
CA HIS A 27 8.88 10.18 9.53
C HIS A 27 10.40 10.04 9.41
N ASP A 28 11.16 11.09 9.72
CA ASP A 28 12.63 11.05 9.65
C ASP A 28 13.29 10.04 10.63
N ASP A 29 12.55 9.61 11.65
CA ASP A 29 13.03 8.69 12.68
C ASP A 29 12.49 7.31 12.34
N ASP A 30 13.38 6.34 12.19
CA ASP A 30 13.04 4.94 11.96
C ASP A 30 12.65 4.25 13.28
N LEU A 31 11.66 4.84 13.94
CA LEU A 31 11.10 4.35 15.20
C LEU A 31 9.67 3.90 14.97
N ALA A 32 9.29 2.82 15.66
CA ALA A 32 7.90 2.40 15.76
C ALA A 32 7.01 3.58 16.19
N GLY A 33 5.80 3.62 15.67
CA GLY A 33 4.81 4.64 15.98
C GLY A 33 3.41 4.15 15.66
N PRO A 34 2.38 4.94 16.00
CA PRO A 34 1.00 4.56 15.72
C PRO A 34 0.78 4.41 14.21
N ASP A 35 -0.15 3.55 13.82
CA ASP A 35 -0.61 3.45 12.44
C ASP A 35 -1.48 4.68 12.11
N ALA A 36 -1.38 5.18 10.87
CA ALA A 36 -2.28 6.22 10.36
C ALA A 36 -3.61 5.59 9.93
N ARG A 37 -4.72 6.23 10.28
CA ARG A 37 -6.04 5.94 9.67
C ARG A 37 -6.22 6.87 8.48
N VAL A 38 -6.24 6.31 7.28
CA VAL A 38 -6.33 7.06 6.03
C VAL A 38 -7.73 6.92 5.46
N SER A 39 -8.37 8.06 5.19
CA SER A 39 -9.55 8.17 4.33
C SER A 39 -9.11 8.86 3.04
N LEU A 40 -9.09 8.11 1.94
CA LEU A 40 -8.70 8.61 0.63
C LEU A 40 -9.95 8.86 -0.22
N ASP A 41 -10.21 10.13 -0.50
CA ASP A 41 -11.28 10.56 -1.40
C ASP A 41 -10.74 10.74 -2.83
N VAL A 42 -11.22 9.92 -3.76
CA VAL A 42 -10.89 10.02 -5.18
C VAL A 42 -12.09 10.64 -5.89
N ALA A 43 -11.94 11.89 -6.34
CA ALA A 43 -12.98 12.64 -7.03
C ALA A 43 -12.75 12.70 -8.55
N HIS A 44 -13.81 13.07 -9.28
CA HIS A 44 -13.77 13.30 -10.73
C HIS A 44 -13.30 12.09 -11.56
N LEU A 45 -13.67 10.88 -11.12
CA LEU A 45 -13.40 9.65 -11.87
C LEU A 45 -14.08 9.69 -13.26
N PRO A 46 -13.42 9.15 -14.31
CA PRO A 46 -13.98 9.06 -15.66
C PRO A 46 -15.31 8.32 -15.73
N LYS A 47 -16.09 8.57 -16.79
CA LYS A 47 -17.38 7.89 -17.01
C LYS A 47 -17.30 6.36 -17.05
N ALA A 48 -16.14 5.80 -17.42
CA ALA A 48 -15.92 4.35 -17.39
C ALA A 48 -16.18 3.74 -15.99
N PHE A 49 -15.98 4.52 -14.93
CA PHE A 49 -16.21 4.11 -13.54
C PHE A 49 -17.68 4.21 -13.11
N ALA A 50 -18.62 4.56 -14.00
CA ALA A 50 -20.03 4.77 -13.64
C ALA A 50 -20.70 3.52 -13.04
N HIS A 51 -20.15 2.33 -13.30
CA HIS A 51 -20.65 1.05 -12.78
C HIS A 51 -19.79 0.48 -11.64
N GLY A 52 -18.95 1.31 -11.03
CA GLY A 52 -18.03 0.93 -9.95
C GLY A 52 -16.60 0.69 -10.44
N ALA A 53 -15.74 0.32 -9.50
CA ALA A 53 -14.33 0.04 -9.74
C ALA A 53 -13.90 -1.29 -9.09
N ARG A 54 -12.77 -1.81 -9.56
CA ARG A 54 -11.94 -2.83 -8.89
C ARG A 54 -10.74 -2.15 -8.27
N LEU A 55 -10.38 -2.58 -7.06
CA LEU A 55 -9.17 -2.14 -6.37
C LEU A 55 -8.15 -3.27 -6.30
N VAL A 56 -6.91 -2.97 -6.69
CA VAL A 56 -5.73 -3.72 -6.26
C VAL A 56 -4.92 -2.82 -5.33
N HIS A 57 -4.64 -3.31 -4.12
CA HIS A 57 -3.97 -2.54 -3.07
C HIS A 57 -2.64 -3.17 -2.70
N TYR A 58 -1.55 -2.69 -3.28
CA TYR A 58 -0.21 -3.14 -2.93
C TYR A 58 0.30 -2.45 -1.67
N ARG A 59 1.12 -3.16 -0.89
CA ARG A 59 1.68 -2.65 0.37
C ARG A 59 3.13 -3.07 0.56
N ILE A 60 3.95 -2.10 0.94
CA ILE A 60 5.26 -2.31 1.57
C ILE A 60 5.16 -1.71 2.98
N ASP A 61 5.34 -2.54 4.01
CA ASP A 61 5.42 -2.09 5.41
C ASP A 61 6.21 -3.12 6.26
N ARG A 62 6.06 -3.07 7.59
CA ARG A 62 6.72 -4.01 8.51
C ARG A 62 6.24 -5.46 8.35
N ASP A 63 5.05 -5.67 7.79
CA ASP A 63 4.35 -6.96 7.72
C ASP A 63 4.20 -7.47 6.27
N HIS A 64 4.37 -6.60 5.25
CA HIS A 64 4.14 -6.93 3.84
C HIS A 64 5.29 -6.50 2.93
N SER A 65 5.62 -7.33 1.94
CA SER A 65 6.64 -7.05 0.91
C SER A 65 8.00 -6.63 1.48
N ASN A 66 8.39 -7.22 2.60
CA ASN A 66 9.58 -6.82 3.37
C ASN A 66 10.45 -8.03 3.74
N SER A 67 11.46 -8.29 2.92
CA SER A 67 12.43 -9.37 3.16
C SER A 67 13.33 -9.11 4.37
N TYR A 68 13.55 -7.84 4.75
CA TYR A 68 14.35 -7.50 5.92
C TYR A 68 13.64 -7.86 7.22
N ALA A 69 12.35 -7.54 7.34
CA ALA A 69 11.53 -7.97 8.48
C ALA A 69 11.49 -9.51 8.59
N ALA A 70 11.35 -10.21 7.45
CA ALA A 70 11.42 -11.67 7.41
C ALA A 70 12.80 -12.21 7.86
N TRP A 71 13.90 -11.57 7.44
CA TRP A 71 15.25 -11.93 7.86
C TRP A 71 15.48 -11.73 9.36
N LEU A 72 14.99 -10.61 9.92
CA LEU A 72 15.01 -10.36 11.35
C LEU A 72 14.24 -11.47 12.11
N ALA A 73 13.05 -11.83 11.63
CA ALA A 73 12.23 -12.90 12.23
C ALA A 73 12.90 -14.28 12.18
N MET A 74 13.82 -14.52 11.24
CA MET A 74 14.64 -15.74 11.18
C MET A 74 15.82 -15.73 12.16
N GLY A 75 15.97 -14.69 12.99
CA GLY A 75 17.11 -14.53 13.88
C GLY A 75 18.35 -13.95 13.20
N SER A 76 18.17 -13.21 12.10
CA SER A 76 19.25 -12.50 11.40
C SER A 76 20.42 -13.39 10.96
N PRO A 77 20.17 -14.55 10.30
CA PRO A 77 21.25 -15.47 9.93
C PRO A 77 22.25 -14.81 8.97
N ILE A 78 23.55 -14.95 9.28
CA ILE A 78 24.65 -14.46 8.41
C ILE A 78 24.66 -15.20 7.08
N ALA A 79 24.37 -16.50 7.10
CA ALA A 79 24.28 -17.35 5.91
C ALA A 79 22.93 -18.09 5.92
N PRO A 80 21.87 -17.52 5.28
CA PRO A 80 20.58 -18.20 5.20
C PRO A 80 20.70 -19.57 4.51
N SER A 81 19.90 -20.55 4.92
CA SER A 81 19.74 -21.81 4.18
C SER A 81 19.00 -21.61 2.86
N ASP A 82 18.92 -22.63 2.00
CA ASP A 82 18.11 -22.54 0.76
C ASP A 82 16.63 -22.30 1.05
N ALA A 83 16.10 -22.92 2.10
CA ALA A 83 14.72 -22.70 2.53
C ALA A 83 14.51 -21.26 3.01
N GLN A 84 15.43 -20.73 3.83
CA GLN A 84 15.37 -19.33 4.28
C GLN A 84 15.51 -18.35 3.11
N ARG A 85 16.44 -18.60 2.18
CA ARG A 85 16.57 -17.80 0.94
C ARG A 85 15.26 -17.76 0.16
N LYS A 86 14.60 -18.90 -0.02
CA LYS A 86 13.30 -18.96 -0.70
C LYS A 86 12.28 -18.08 0.00
N THR A 87 12.17 -18.16 1.33
CA THR A 87 11.27 -17.30 2.11
C THR A 87 11.62 -15.82 1.97
N LEU A 88 12.90 -15.44 1.97
CA LEU A 88 13.33 -14.05 1.78
C LEU A 88 12.96 -13.52 0.38
N ILE A 89 13.11 -14.35 -0.66
CA ILE A 89 12.72 -14.00 -2.03
C ILE A 89 11.22 -13.80 -2.12
N GLU A 90 10.43 -14.71 -1.54
CA GLU A 90 8.97 -14.56 -1.50
C GLU A 90 8.56 -13.29 -0.74
N ALA A 91 9.19 -13.00 0.41
CA ALA A 91 8.94 -11.79 1.17
C ALA A 91 9.42 -10.50 0.48
N SER A 92 10.32 -10.57 -0.50
CA SER A 92 10.77 -9.40 -1.28
C SER A 92 9.82 -9.02 -2.41
N ARG A 93 8.87 -9.89 -2.77
CA ARG A 93 7.92 -9.61 -3.84
C ARG A 93 6.92 -8.56 -3.36
N LEU A 94 6.55 -7.65 -4.26
CA LEU A 94 5.42 -6.76 -4.02
C LEU A 94 4.14 -7.59 -4.04
N THR A 95 3.41 -7.61 -2.92
CA THR A 95 2.14 -8.32 -2.79
C THR A 95 0.97 -7.36 -2.63
N ALA A 96 -0.19 -7.79 -3.10
CA ALA A 96 -1.44 -7.08 -2.86
C ALA A 96 -2.08 -7.56 -1.54
N LEU A 97 -2.77 -6.65 -0.86
CA LEU A 97 -3.59 -6.96 0.30
C LEU A 97 -4.86 -7.68 -0.15
N ALA A 98 -5.24 -8.69 0.63
CA ALA A 98 -6.48 -9.41 0.41
C ALA A 98 -7.70 -8.63 0.95
N PRO A 99 -8.88 -8.73 0.31
CA PRO A 99 -9.12 -9.42 -0.96
C PRO A 99 -8.60 -8.61 -2.17
N GLU A 100 -7.91 -9.27 -3.09
CA GLU A 100 -7.49 -8.66 -4.35
C GLU A 100 -8.71 -8.40 -5.25
N GLY A 101 -8.70 -7.28 -5.97
CA GLY A 101 -9.80 -6.93 -6.88
C GLY A 101 -11.09 -6.56 -6.16
N ALA A 102 -11.00 -6.06 -4.93
CA ALA A 102 -12.17 -5.65 -4.14
C ALA A 102 -13.04 -4.66 -4.93
N ALA A 103 -14.35 -4.89 -4.92
CA ALA A 103 -15.29 -3.97 -5.56
C ALA A 103 -15.37 -2.67 -4.76
N VAL A 104 -15.23 -1.54 -5.45
CA VAL A 104 -15.34 -0.20 -4.87
C VAL A 104 -16.55 0.49 -5.47
N ALA A 105 -17.43 0.96 -4.60
CA ALA A 105 -18.60 1.74 -5.01
C ALA A 105 -18.14 3.11 -5.54
N VAL A 106 -18.64 3.47 -6.73
CA VAL A 106 -18.42 4.79 -7.31
C VAL A 106 -19.76 5.51 -7.34
N THR A 107 -19.85 6.64 -6.64
CA THR A 107 -21.07 7.44 -6.56
C THR A 107 -20.79 8.84 -7.05
N ARG A 108 -21.53 9.30 -8.06
CA ARG A 108 -21.37 10.64 -8.67
C ARG A 108 -19.92 10.92 -9.12
N GLY A 109 -19.22 9.91 -9.63
CA GLY A 109 -17.82 10.03 -10.06
C GLY A 109 -16.81 10.15 -8.93
N GLY A 110 -17.19 9.79 -7.70
CA GLY A 110 -16.30 9.72 -6.54
C GLY A 110 -16.24 8.32 -5.94
N ALA A 111 -15.09 7.99 -5.35
CA ALA A 111 -14.89 6.80 -4.52
C ALA A 111 -14.17 7.19 -3.23
N GLN A 112 -14.49 6.52 -2.14
CA GLN A 112 -13.82 6.67 -0.85
C GLN A 112 -13.21 5.34 -0.45
N LEU A 113 -11.96 5.37 0.01
CA LEU A 113 -11.20 4.20 0.45
C LEU A 113 -10.65 4.44 1.85
N ASP A 114 -10.99 3.55 2.78
CA ASP A 114 -10.51 3.59 4.15
C ASP A 114 -9.52 2.46 4.41
N PHE A 115 -8.36 2.78 4.95
CA PHE A 115 -7.36 1.78 5.33
C PHE A 115 -6.43 2.28 6.43
N THR A 116 -5.77 1.35 7.11
CA THR A 116 -4.68 1.66 8.03
C THR A 116 -3.35 1.60 7.30
N LEU A 117 -2.46 2.54 7.60
CA LEU A 117 -1.10 2.57 7.06
C LEU A 117 -0.08 2.65 8.20
N PRO A 118 0.66 1.56 8.46
CA PRO A 118 1.75 1.57 9.42
C PRO A 118 2.74 2.70 9.18
N ARG A 119 3.38 3.20 10.24
CA ARG A 119 4.51 4.13 10.10
C ARG A 119 5.61 3.48 9.26
N GLN A 120 6.25 4.27 8.41
CA GLN A 120 7.17 3.82 7.35
C GLN A 120 6.52 2.91 6.29
N GLY A 121 5.19 2.85 6.25
CA GLY A 121 4.45 2.10 5.25
C GLY A 121 4.20 2.91 3.98
N VAL A 122 4.13 2.21 2.85
CA VAL A 122 3.74 2.75 1.54
C VAL A 122 2.68 1.85 0.91
N SER A 123 1.59 2.46 0.46
CA SER A 123 0.51 1.81 -0.27
C SER A 123 0.42 2.32 -1.70
N LEU A 124 0.26 1.41 -2.65
CA LEU A 124 -0.15 1.74 -4.01
C LEU A 124 -1.56 1.19 -4.24
N LEU A 125 -2.53 2.09 -4.40
CA LEU A 125 -3.92 1.76 -4.72
C LEU A 125 -4.12 1.92 -6.22
N VAL A 126 -4.52 0.86 -6.90
CA VAL A 126 -4.80 0.86 -8.34
C VAL A 126 -6.29 0.60 -8.53
N LEU A 127 -6.97 1.58 -9.11
CA LEU A 127 -8.39 1.53 -9.44
C LEU A 127 -8.56 1.37 -10.95
N THR A 128 -9.35 0.37 -11.34
CA THR A 128 -9.81 0.19 -12.72
C THR A 128 -11.33 0.13 -12.75
N PRO A 129 -12.00 0.55 -13.83
CA PRO A 129 -13.44 0.37 -13.96
C PRO A 129 -13.82 -1.11 -13.91
N ASN A 130 -15.05 -1.39 -13.49
CA ASN A 130 -15.63 -2.74 -13.53
C ASN A 130 -15.85 -3.26 -14.96
#